data_AF-A0A3A8QNY3-F1
#
_entry.id   AF-A0A3A8QNY3-F1
#
_cell.length_a   1.000
_cell.length_b   1.000
_cell.length_c   1.000
_cell.angle_alpha   90.00
_cell.angle_beta   90.00
_cell.angle_gamma   90.00
#
_symmetry.space_group_name_H-M   'P 1'
#
loop_
_entity.id
_entity.type
_entity.pdbx_description
1 polymer ?
#
loop_
_entity_poly.entity_id
_entity_poly.type
_entity_poly.pdbx_seq_one_letter_code
_entity_poly.pdbx_strand_id
1 'polypeptide(L)'
;MPRNQREYGLSHADRVAEIERKFGRDQLDAVLAQLGQVSNPTEKLLGAIVFLARVGHVEDIANTVTLANQDPSQVLNAATVKDERG
;
A
#
# COMPACT_ATOMS: atom_id res chain seq x y z
N MET A 1 11.46 -0.51 18.57
CA MET A 1 11.77 -1.44 17.46
C MET A 1 12.27 -0.62 16.29
N PRO A 2 13.39 -0.95 15.62
CA PRO A 2 13.78 -0.23 14.40
C PRO A 2 12.69 -0.41 13.34
N ARG A 3 12.25 0.69 12.71
CA ARG A 3 11.23 0.66 11.66
C ARG A 3 11.74 -0.16 10.48
N ASN A 4 10.97 -1.18 10.07
CA ASN A 4 11.33 -1.98 8.91
C ASN A 4 11.03 -1.15 7.65
N GLN A 5 12.08 -0.63 7.02
CA GLN A 5 11.94 0.24 5.85
C GLN A 5 11.19 -0.41 4.68
N ARG A 6 11.13 -1.75 4.62
CA ARG A 6 10.39 -2.48 3.60
C ARG A 6 8.88 -2.30 3.71
N GLU A 7 8.36 -1.98 4.89
CA GLU A 7 6.92 -1.78 5.12
C GLU A 7 6.36 -0.57 4.37
N TYR A 8 7.23 0.37 3.97
CA TYR A 8 6.83 1.51 3.15
C TYR A 8 6.69 1.17 1.66
N GLY A 9 7.13 -0.01 1.20
CA GLY A 9 6.92 -0.46 -0.19
C GLY A 9 7.45 0.50 -1.27
N LEU A 10 8.54 1.24 -0.97
CA LEU A 10 9.11 2.30 -1.83
C LEU A 10 9.88 1.77 -3.05
N SER A 11 9.92 0.45 -3.20
CA SER A 11 10.35 -0.24 -4.41
C SER A 11 9.36 -1.35 -4.73
N HIS A 12 9.36 -1.82 -5.98
CA HIS A 12 8.55 -2.97 -6.37
C HIS A 12 8.85 -4.22 -5.51
N ALA A 13 10.13 -4.50 -5.24
CA ALA A 13 10.54 -5.65 -4.45
C ALA A 13 10.06 -5.57 -2.99
N ASP A 14 10.17 -4.39 -2.37
CA ASP A 14 9.67 -4.18 -1.01
C ASP A 14 8.15 -4.31 -0.95
N ARG A 15 7.47 -3.81 -1.98
CA ARG A 15 6.01 -3.91 -2.09
C ARG A 15 5.55 -5.34 -2.25
N VAL A 16 6.20 -6.14 -3.10
CA VAL A 16 5.92 -7.57 -3.23
C VAL A 16 6.10 -8.27 -1.88
N ALA A 17 7.23 -8.04 -1.21
CA ALA A 17 7.49 -8.63 0.10
C ALA A 17 6.42 -8.24 1.14
N GLU A 18 5.98 -6.97 1.13
CA GLU A 18 4.98 -6.48 2.06
C GLU A 18 3.57 -7.00 1.75
N ILE A 19 3.21 -7.12 0.47
CA ILE A 19 1.95 -7.75 0.03
C ILE A 19 1.92 -9.21 0.47
N GLU A 20 2.98 -9.97 0.19
CA GLU A 20 3.08 -11.37 0.63
C GLU A 20 2.97 -11.49 2.15
N ARG A 21 3.61 -10.58 2.90
CA ARG A 21 3.55 -10.56 4.36
C ARG A 21 2.15 -10.26 4.91
N LYS A 22 1.44 -9.30 4.31
CA LYS A 22 0.13 -8.84 4.79
C LYS A 22 -1.04 -9.71 4.35
N PHE A 23 -0.97 -10.26 3.14
CA PHE A 23 -2.12 -10.91 2.49
C PHE A 23 -1.86 -12.35 2.07
N GLY A 24 -0.59 -12.80 2.11
CA GLY A 24 -0.18 -14.10 1.60
C GLY A 24 0.17 -14.07 0.12
N ARG A 25 0.94 -15.07 -0.33
CA ARG A 25 1.40 -15.20 -1.71
C ARG A 25 0.25 -15.37 -2.71
N ASP A 26 -0.80 -16.06 -2.32
CA ASP A 26 -1.96 -16.32 -3.18
C ASP A 26 -2.72 -15.04 -3.56
N GLN A 27 -2.52 -13.96 -2.80
CA GLN A 27 -3.13 -12.65 -3.05
C GLN A 27 -2.22 -11.68 -3.81
N LEU A 28 -0.95 -12.05 -4.06
CA LEU A 28 0.04 -11.16 -4.64
C LEU A 28 -0.42 -10.59 -5.98
N ASP A 29 -0.80 -11.46 -6.92
CA ASP A 29 -1.20 -11.06 -8.27
C ASP A 29 -2.49 -10.22 -8.25
N ALA A 30 -3.44 -10.57 -7.38
CA ALA A 30 -4.69 -9.83 -7.22
C ALA A 30 -4.45 -8.41 -6.69
N VAL A 31 -3.60 -8.25 -5.67
CA VAL A 31 -3.24 -6.94 -5.11
C VAL A 31 -2.43 -6.12 -6.12
N LEU A 32 -1.47 -6.72 -6.83
CA LEU A 32 -0.70 -6.03 -7.87
C LEU A 32 -1.60 -5.56 -9.01
N ALA A 33 -2.58 -6.36 -9.43
CA ALA A 33 -3.55 -5.97 -10.44
C ALA A 33 -4.40 -4.76 -9.99
N GLN A 34 -4.83 -4.73 -8.72
CA GLN A 34 -5.56 -3.58 -8.16
C GLN A 34 -4.68 -2.32 -8.10
N LEU A 35 -3.42 -2.45 -7.66
CA LEU A 35 -2.48 -1.33 -7.65
C LEU A 35 -2.19 -0.78 -9.07
N GLY A 36 -2.27 -1.64 -10.08
CA GLY A 36 -2.16 -1.24 -11.49
C GLY A 36 -3.31 -0.34 -11.98
N GLN A 37 -4.39 -0.18 -11.21
CA GLN A 37 -5.51 0.71 -11.53
C GLN A 37 -5.31 2.15 -11.04
N VAL A 38 -4.19 2.45 -10.37
CA VAL A 38 -3.84 3.83 -9.99
C VAL A 38 -3.42 4.62 -11.23
N SER A 39 -4.08 5.74 -11.50
CA SER A 39 -3.95 6.52 -12.74
C SER A 39 -2.59 7.22 -12.87
N ASN A 40 -2.06 7.72 -11.74
CA ASN A 40 -0.75 8.39 -11.68
C ASN A 40 0.13 7.69 -10.63
N PRO A 41 0.61 6.46 -10.93
CA PRO A 41 1.31 5.65 -9.96
C PRO A 41 2.69 6.24 -9.64
N THR A 42 2.99 6.37 -8.36
CA THR A 42 4.35 6.64 -7.87
C THR A 42 4.69 5.61 -6.81
N GLU A 43 5.96 5.25 -6.67
CA GLU A 43 6.39 4.27 -5.65
C GLU A 43 5.89 4.64 -4.25
N LYS A 44 5.92 5.94 -3.91
CA LYS A 44 5.42 6.46 -2.63
C LYS A 44 3.92 6.24 -2.46
N LEU A 45 3.12 6.50 -3.49
CA LEU A 45 1.67 6.35 -3.43
C LEU A 45 1.26 4.87 -3.36
N LEU A 46 1.91 4.02 -4.15
CA LEU A 46 1.65 2.59 -4.17
C LEU A 46 2.07 1.93 -2.85
N GLY A 47 3.21 2.34 -2.31
CA GLY A 47 3.66 1.97 -0.98
C GLY A 47 2.69 2.42 0.11
N ALA A 48 2.18 3.66 0.05
CA ALA A 48 1.20 4.18 0.99
C ALA A 48 -0.12 3.39 0.98
N ILE A 49 -0.61 2.98 -0.19
CA ILE A 49 -1.81 2.13 -0.32
C ILE A 49 -1.60 0.80 0.43
N VAL A 50 -0.50 0.11 0.17
CA VAL A 50 -0.18 -1.16 0.83
C VAL A 50 0.05 -0.96 2.32
N PHE A 51 0.75 0.11 2.72
CA PHE A 51 1.04 0.43 4.11
C PHE A 51 -0.24 0.68 4.91
N LEU A 52 -1.22 1.39 4.36
CA LEU A 52 -2.48 1.70 5.01
C LEU A 52 -3.37 0.47 5.22
N ALA A 53 -3.42 -0.44 4.24
CA ALA A 53 -4.23 -1.65 4.31
C ALA A 53 -3.90 -2.54 5.52
N ARG A 54 -4.93 -3.12 6.12
CA ARG A 54 -4.81 -4.02 7.28
C ARG A 54 -4.42 -5.43 6.82
N VAL A 55 -3.72 -6.16 7.68
CA VAL A 55 -3.33 -7.56 7.42
C VAL A 55 -4.58 -8.41 7.18
N GLY A 56 -4.58 -9.20 6.11
CA GLY A 56 -5.71 -10.05 5.71
C GLY A 56 -6.90 -9.32 5.05
N HIS A 57 -6.87 -7.98 4.94
CA HIS A 57 -7.96 -7.18 4.38
C HIS A 57 -7.60 -6.65 2.99
N VAL A 58 -7.68 -7.52 1.98
CA VAL A 58 -7.37 -7.16 0.58
C VAL A 58 -8.33 -6.08 0.06
N GLU A 59 -9.57 -6.04 0.55
CA GLU A 59 -10.57 -5.02 0.19
C GLU A 59 -10.13 -3.59 0.53
N ASP A 60 -9.25 -3.40 1.51
CA ASP A 60 -8.68 -2.09 1.84
C ASP A 60 -7.87 -1.52 0.65
N ILE A 61 -7.26 -2.39 -0.17
CA ILE A 61 -6.49 -1.98 -1.35
C ILE A 61 -7.42 -1.32 -2.37
N ALA A 62 -8.52 -1.96 -2.75
CA ALA A 62 -9.47 -1.43 -3.73
C ALA A 62 -10.06 -0.07 -3.29
N ASN A 63 -10.43 0.04 -2.01
CA ASN A 63 -10.92 1.29 -1.43
C ASN A 63 -9.87 2.41 -1.50
N THR A 64 -8.63 2.08 -1.14
CA THR A 64 -7.54 3.07 -1.13
C THR A 64 -7.06 3.44 -2.53
N VAL A 65 -7.14 2.51 -3.50
CA VAL A 65 -6.91 2.79 -4.94
C VAL A 65 -7.95 3.77 -5.47
N THR A 66 -9.23 3.57 -5.13
CA THR A 66 -10.30 4.51 -5.48
C THR A 66 -10.02 5.89 -4.90
N LEU A 67 -9.63 5.95 -3.62
CA LEU A 67 -9.25 7.20 -2.97
C LEU A 67 -8.03 7.85 -3.63
N ALA A 68 -7.01 7.07 -3.96
CA ALA A 68 -5.79 7.55 -4.60
C ALA A 68 -6.05 8.16 -5.99
N ASN A 69 -7.04 7.64 -6.72
CA ASN A 69 -7.46 8.19 -8.00
C ASN A 69 -8.29 9.49 -7.85
N GLN A 70 -8.94 9.71 -6.72
CA GLN A 70 -9.72 10.92 -6.42
C GLN A 70 -8.83 12.02 -5.82
N ASP A 71 -8.08 11.68 -4.78
CA ASP A 71 -7.16 12.57 -4.07
C ASP A 71 -5.93 11.80 -3.54
N PRO A 72 -4.83 11.77 -4.31
CA PRO A 72 -3.58 11.15 -3.87
C PRO A 72 -3.02 11.75 -2.58
N SER A 73 -3.24 13.05 -2.33
CA SER A 73 -2.70 13.74 -1.15
C SER A 73 -3.34 13.21 0.13
N GLN A 74 -4.63 12.85 0.07
CA GLN A 74 -5.33 12.28 1.21
C GLN A 74 -4.74 10.92 1.64
N VAL A 75 -4.39 10.07 0.67
CA VAL A 75 -3.73 8.78 0.93
C VAL A 75 -2.36 8.98 1.55
N LEU A 76 -1.56 9.88 0.98
CA LEU A 76 -0.22 10.17 1.50
C LEU A 76 -0.27 10.75 2.93
N ASN A 77 -1.20 11.68 3.19
CA ASN A 77 -1.38 12.25 4.52
C ASN A 77 -1.83 11.20 5.54
N ALA A 78 -2.75 10.30 5.16
CA ALA A 78 -3.18 9.22 6.03
C ALA A 78 -2.01 8.27 6.38
N ALA A 79 -1.14 7.97 5.42
CA ALA A 79 0.05 7.15 5.64
C ALA A 79 1.03 7.84 6.61
N THR A 80 1.25 9.16 6.47
CA THR A 80 2.05 9.95 7.42
C THR A 80 1.48 9.91 8.83
N VAL A 81 0.18 10.14 9.00
CA VAL A 81 -0.46 10.11 10.33
C VAL A 81 -0.36 8.71 10.97
N LYS A 82 -0.50 7.65 10.18
CA LYS A 82 -0.33 6.27 10.68
C LYS A 82 1.10 6.01 11.13
N ASP A 83 2.08 6.51 10.38
CA ASP A 83 3.50 6.40 10.71
C ASP A 83 3.88 7.20 11.98
N GLU A 84 3.26 8.35 12.22
CA GLU A 84 3.50 9.16 13.44
C GLU A 84 2.89 8.54 14.71
N ARG A 85 1.86 7.71 14.57
CA ARG A 85 1.16 7.05 15.70
C ARG A 85 1.73 5.69 16.09
N GLY A 86 2.63 5.13 15.28
CA GLY A 86 3.27 3.81 15.47
C GLY A 86 4.72 3.91 15.93
#